data_AF-A0A1H0WJ35-F1
#
_entry.id   AF-A0A1H0WJ35-F1
#
_cell.length_a   1.000
_cell.length_b   1.000
_cell.length_c   1.000
_cell.angle_alpha   90.00
_cell.angle_beta   90.00
_cell.angle_gamma   90.00
#
_symmetry.space_group_name_H-M   'P 1'
#
loop_
_entity.id
_entity.type
_entity.pdbx_description
1 polymer ?
#
loop_
_entity_poly.entity_id
_entity_poly.type
_entity_poly.pdbx_seq_one_letter_code
_entity_poly.pdbx_strand_id
1 'polypeptide(L)'
;MLANLNRQLFEATVFDSGALGLTTSIVHQFTVAGVYSATVRKDGKHMGNVSFEVRDDATSMQLDIDLAKTQQGSKDGCCCGTEAGQPVSSKGYVVFHTTAGTGWSVHVGEGKQASFDSTRLTKGDIFALTLLEPTRYGIENKLGSAKGSVTVEFTKGDAKRLSDLKPIMVTAGKKFDPENFKLIATQGLVFRIETDARIVISRKEPRKAEPDKGHIRFQRPRIVETRPARKAS
;
A
#
# COMPACT_ATOMS: atom_id res chain seq x y z
N MET A 1 -21.50 -7.51 21.23
CA MET A 1 -20.94 -6.64 20.16
C MET A 1 -20.18 -7.52 19.19
N LEU A 2 -20.59 -7.59 17.93
CA LEU A 2 -19.81 -8.22 16.87
C LEU A 2 -18.83 -7.17 16.36
N ALA A 3 -17.52 -7.42 16.50
CA ALA A 3 -16.52 -6.57 15.88
C ALA A 3 -16.60 -6.73 14.36
N ASN A 4 -16.92 -5.65 13.65
CA ASN A 4 -16.86 -5.63 12.19
C ASN A 4 -15.40 -5.64 11.76
N LEU A 5 -14.84 -6.83 11.55
CA LEU A 5 -13.48 -7.03 11.06
C LEU A 5 -13.40 -6.65 9.59
N ASN A 6 -12.46 -5.77 9.24
CA ASN A 6 -12.16 -5.50 7.83
C ASN A 6 -11.44 -6.71 7.21
N ARG A 7 -12.22 -7.64 6.64
CA ARG A 7 -11.72 -8.89 6.06
C ARG A 7 -10.72 -8.69 4.93
N GLN A 8 -10.84 -7.59 4.18
CA GLN A 8 -9.94 -7.29 3.07
C GLN A 8 -8.48 -7.18 3.52
N LEU A 9 -8.24 -6.76 4.75
CA LEU A 9 -6.91 -6.64 5.34
C LEU A 9 -6.24 -8.01 5.54
N PHE A 10 -7.01 -9.08 5.76
CA PHE A 10 -6.51 -10.43 6.05
C PHE A 10 -6.65 -11.40 4.86
N GLU A 11 -7.48 -11.06 3.88
CA GLU A 11 -7.72 -11.88 2.69
C GLU A 11 -6.85 -11.46 1.50
N ALA A 12 -6.11 -10.34 1.60
CA ALA A 12 -5.20 -9.87 0.56
C ALA A 12 -4.08 -10.89 0.28
N THR A 13 -4.03 -11.37 -0.96
CA THR A 13 -3.02 -12.33 -1.43
C THR A 13 -2.02 -11.74 -2.40
N VAL A 14 -2.33 -10.54 -2.91
CA VAL A 14 -1.51 -9.79 -3.86
C VAL A 14 -1.43 -8.34 -3.37
N PHE A 15 -0.22 -7.79 -3.37
CA PHE A 15 0.07 -6.40 -3.09
C PHE A 15 0.82 -5.84 -4.29
N ASP A 16 0.35 -4.73 -4.86
CA ASP A 16 0.85 -4.18 -6.12
C ASP A 16 1.03 -2.68 -5.96
N SER A 17 2.24 -2.18 -6.23
CA SER A 17 2.51 -0.75 -6.17
C SER A 17 1.64 0.06 -7.14
N GLY A 18 1.23 -0.52 -8.26
CA GLY A 18 0.31 0.11 -9.21
C GLY A 18 -1.18 -0.02 -8.86
N ALA A 19 -1.54 -0.70 -7.78
CA ALA A 19 -2.91 -0.94 -7.37
C ALA A 19 -3.00 -1.01 -5.84
N LEU A 20 -2.81 0.14 -5.19
CA LEU A 20 -2.69 0.28 -3.75
C LEU A 20 -3.91 -0.28 -3.01
N GLY A 21 -3.63 -0.90 -1.87
CA GLY A 21 -4.58 -1.35 -0.87
C GLY A 21 -4.26 -0.83 0.52
N LEU A 22 -5.01 -1.30 1.51
CA LEU A 22 -5.02 -0.79 2.89
C LEU A 22 -3.67 -0.80 3.62
N THR A 23 -2.74 -1.68 3.22
CA THR A 23 -1.44 -1.84 3.87
C THR A 23 -0.29 -1.32 3.03
N THR A 24 -0.57 -0.59 1.96
CA THR A 24 0.43 -0.12 1.00
C THR A 24 0.38 1.39 0.84
N SER A 25 1.53 2.02 0.63
CA SER A 25 1.65 3.42 0.27
C SER A 25 2.78 3.64 -0.72
N ILE A 26 2.68 4.74 -1.47
CA ILE A 26 3.77 5.26 -2.29
C ILE A 26 4.17 6.62 -1.77
N VAL A 27 5.47 6.88 -1.73
CA VAL A 27 6.04 8.17 -1.40
C VAL A 27 6.79 8.70 -2.60
N HIS A 28 6.50 9.93 -3.00
CA HIS A 28 7.14 10.63 -4.11
C HIS A 28 7.52 12.04 -3.70
N GLN A 29 8.63 12.55 -4.24
CA GLN A 29 9.06 13.92 -4.03
C GLN A 29 8.80 14.74 -5.29
N PHE A 30 7.97 15.78 -5.15
CA PHE A 30 7.81 16.80 -6.17
C PHE A 30 8.82 17.93 -5.92
N THR A 31 9.84 18.03 -6.76
CA THR A 31 10.96 18.98 -6.56
C THR A 31 10.72 20.36 -7.16
N VAL A 32 9.68 20.52 -7.97
CA VAL A 32 9.34 21.79 -8.62
C VAL A 32 8.14 22.39 -7.90
N ALA A 33 8.28 23.62 -7.42
CA ALA A 33 7.18 24.37 -6.82
C ALA A 33 6.06 24.59 -7.85
N GLY A 34 4.81 24.46 -7.42
CA GLY A 34 3.65 24.60 -8.28
C GLY A 34 2.39 23.95 -7.71
N VAL A 35 1.28 24.17 -8.41
CA VAL A 35 0.00 23.51 -8.11
C VAL A 35 -0.11 22.26 -8.98
N TYR A 36 -0.34 21.13 -8.32
CA TYR A 36 -0.46 19.83 -8.96
C TYR A 36 -1.90 19.35 -8.93
N SER A 37 -2.34 18.75 -10.02
CA SER A 37 -3.61 18.02 -10.09
C SER A 37 -3.36 16.54 -10.27
N ALA A 38 -3.94 15.74 -9.39
CA ALA A 38 -3.82 14.30 -9.30
C ALA A 38 -5.14 13.64 -9.67
N THR A 39 -5.15 12.89 -10.77
CA THR A 39 -6.27 12.04 -11.15
C THR A 39 -6.20 10.72 -10.38
N VAL A 40 -7.23 10.45 -9.58
CA VAL A 40 -7.33 9.22 -8.79
C VAL A 40 -8.19 8.20 -9.54
N ARG A 41 -7.70 6.96 -9.58
CA ARG A 41 -8.37 5.83 -10.21
C ARG A 41 -8.49 4.66 -9.25
N LYS A 42 -9.53 3.87 -9.43
CA LYS A 42 -9.73 2.58 -8.77
C LYS A 42 -10.07 1.53 -9.81
N ASP A 43 -9.28 0.47 -9.88
CA ASP A 43 -9.43 -0.59 -10.89
C ASP A 43 -9.51 -0.02 -12.32
N GLY A 44 -8.68 0.99 -12.60
CA GLY A 44 -8.65 1.71 -13.88
C GLY A 44 -9.78 2.73 -14.10
N LYS A 45 -10.82 2.75 -13.27
CA LYS A 45 -11.94 3.72 -13.36
C LYS A 45 -11.58 5.02 -12.66
N HIS A 46 -11.91 6.14 -13.28
CA HIS A 46 -11.75 7.46 -12.67
C HIS A 46 -12.65 7.60 -11.43
N MET A 47 -12.08 8.01 -10.31
CA MET A 47 -12.80 8.23 -9.05
C MET A 47 -12.90 9.69 -8.63
N GLY A 48 -12.08 10.57 -9.21
CA GLY A 48 -12.04 11.99 -8.88
C GLY A 48 -10.64 12.57 -9.06
N ASN A 49 -10.49 13.84 -8.70
CA ASN A 49 -9.21 14.55 -8.71
C ASN A 49 -8.89 15.11 -7.32
N VAL A 50 -7.61 15.26 -7.03
CA VAL A 50 -7.08 15.96 -5.85
C VAL A 50 -6.14 17.03 -6.34
N SER A 51 -6.21 18.23 -5.77
CA SER A 51 -5.22 19.26 -6.03
C SER A 51 -4.39 19.52 -4.78
N PHE A 52 -3.10 19.77 -4.95
CA PHE A 52 -2.20 20.11 -3.85
C PHE A 52 -1.11 21.07 -4.34
N GLU A 53 -0.51 21.81 -3.42
CA GLU A 53 0.50 22.81 -3.73
C GLU A 53 1.87 22.40 -3.15
N VAL A 54 2.90 22.55 -3.97
CA VAL A 54 4.31 22.39 -3.58
C VAL A 54 4.95 23.77 -3.59
N ARG A 55 5.62 24.15 -2.50
CA ARG A 55 6.28 25.46 -2.37
C ARG A 55 7.69 25.32 -1.80
N ASP A 56 8.58 26.24 -2.16
CA ASP A 56 9.94 26.23 -1.60
C ASP A 56 9.99 26.74 -0.15
N ASP A 57 9.03 27.58 0.24
CA ASP A 57 8.94 28.22 1.57
C ASP A 57 8.00 27.50 2.54
N ALA A 58 7.32 26.43 2.10
CA ALA A 58 6.47 25.63 2.98
C ALA A 58 7.29 24.89 4.04
N THR A 59 6.78 24.88 5.27
CA THR A 59 7.42 24.23 6.43
C THR A 59 7.09 22.74 6.54
N SER A 60 5.99 22.30 5.93
CA SER A 60 5.57 20.90 5.92
C SER A 60 6.49 20.05 5.05
N MET A 61 7.10 19.03 5.64
CA MET A 61 7.95 18.09 4.92
C MET A 61 7.19 16.86 4.41
N GLN A 62 5.90 16.73 4.74
CA GLN A 62 5.06 15.61 4.35
C GLN A 62 3.62 16.08 4.09
N LEU A 63 3.01 15.52 3.05
CA LEU A 63 1.57 15.63 2.77
C LEU A 63 1.02 14.23 2.50
N ASP A 64 0.06 13.80 3.31
CA ASP A 64 -0.63 12.51 3.15
C ASP A 64 -1.94 12.68 2.36
N ILE A 65 -2.06 11.93 1.27
CA ILE A 65 -3.25 11.91 0.40
C ILE A 65 -3.89 10.53 0.47
N ASP A 66 -5.06 10.48 1.10
CA ASP A 66 -5.91 9.30 1.15
C ASP A 66 -6.78 9.21 -0.11
N LEU A 67 -6.41 8.30 -1.01
CA LEU A 67 -7.10 8.07 -2.28
C LEU A 67 -8.56 7.65 -2.09
N ALA A 68 -8.92 7.04 -0.96
CA ALA A 68 -10.31 6.66 -0.69
C ALA A 68 -11.23 7.86 -0.43
N LYS A 69 -10.70 8.97 0.10
CA LYS A 69 -11.49 10.16 0.43
C LYS A 69 -11.87 10.97 -0.80
N THR A 70 -11.22 10.74 -1.93
CA THR A 70 -11.51 11.47 -3.18
C THR A 70 -12.85 11.08 -3.81
N GLN A 71 -13.38 9.90 -3.44
CA GLN A 71 -14.73 9.46 -3.83
C GLN A 71 -15.84 10.32 -3.23
N GLN A 72 -15.56 11.17 -2.23
CA GLN A 72 -16.55 11.97 -1.54
C GLN A 72 -16.78 13.36 -2.18
N GLY A 73 -16.07 13.70 -3.27
CA GLY A 73 -16.23 14.96 -3.99
C GLY A 73 -17.22 14.88 -5.16
N SER A 74 -18.33 15.63 -5.03
CA SER A 74 -19.24 16.10 -6.09
C SER A 74 -20.12 15.04 -6.83
N LYS A 75 -21.35 14.85 -6.30
CA LYS A 75 -22.53 14.50 -7.13
C LYS A 75 -23.21 15.75 -7.74
N ASP A 76 -22.76 16.94 -7.38
CA ASP A 76 -23.29 18.21 -7.87
C ASP A 76 -22.19 18.93 -8.65
N GLY A 77 -22.44 19.23 -9.93
CA GLY A 77 -21.48 19.71 -10.93
C GLY A 77 -20.89 21.11 -10.70
N CYS A 78 -20.38 21.41 -9.50
CA CYS A 78 -19.47 22.53 -9.25
C CYS A 78 -18.04 22.05 -9.49
N CYS A 79 -17.34 22.66 -10.45
CA CYS A 79 -15.92 22.49 -10.77
C CYS A 79 -14.98 23.02 -9.66
N CYS A 80 -15.40 22.92 -8.41
CA CYS A 80 -14.87 23.62 -7.27
C CYS A 80 -14.07 22.58 -6.48
N GLY A 81 -12.79 22.45 -6.86
CA GLY A 81 -11.87 21.47 -6.30
C GLY A 81 -11.90 21.46 -4.78
N THR A 82 -11.85 20.26 -4.20
CA THR A 82 -11.65 20.03 -2.77
C THR A 82 -10.48 20.89 -2.28
N GLU A 83 -10.70 21.62 -1.18
CA GLU A 83 -9.77 22.60 -0.60
C GLU A 83 -8.32 22.13 -0.70
N ALA A 84 -7.45 23.00 -1.22
CA ALA A 84 -6.02 22.76 -1.28
C ALA A 84 -5.53 22.46 0.14
N GLY A 85 -5.14 21.21 0.38
CA GLY A 85 -4.52 20.81 1.64
C GLY A 85 -3.28 21.68 1.93
N GLN A 86 -2.83 21.67 3.18
CA GLN A 86 -1.63 22.40 3.60
C GLN A 86 -0.48 22.15 2.60
N PRO A 87 0.18 23.20 2.09
CA PRO A 87 1.23 23.05 1.08
C PRO A 87 2.39 22.23 1.63
N VAL A 88 3.06 21.50 0.74
CA VAL A 88 4.27 20.72 1.07
C VAL A 88 5.50 21.40 0.52
N SER A 89 6.62 21.29 1.23
CA SER A 89 7.91 21.77 0.76
C SER A 89 8.34 21.03 -0.51
N SER A 90 9.00 21.70 -1.45
CA SER A 90 9.71 21.06 -2.58
C SER A 90 10.81 20.09 -2.13
N LYS A 91 11.24 20.20 -0.86
CA LYS A 91 12.17 19.28 -0.19
C LYS A 91 11.46 18.15 0.58
N GLY A 92 10.14 18.22 0.66
CA GLY A 92 9.27 17.27 1.35
C GLY A 92 8.78 16.15 0.44
N TYR A 93 7.86 15.35 0.96
CA TYR A 93 7.32 14.18 0.27
C TYR A 93 5.80 14.16 0.29
N VAL A 94 5.21 13.66 -0.78
CA VAL A 94 3.78 13.35 -0.83
C VAL A 94 3.62 11.84 -0.67
N VAL A 95 2.76 11.45 0.27
CA VAL A 95 2.44 10.06 0.61
C VAL A 95 1.05 9.73 0.10
N PHE A 96 0.97 8.87 -0.91
CA PHE A 96 -0.29 8.34 -1.41
C PHE A 96 -0.61 7.03 -0.72
N HIS A 97 -1.77 6.96 -0.08
CA HIS A 97 -2.25 5.77 0.61
C HIS A 97 -3.77 5.62 0.46
N THR A 98 -4.34 4.54 0.99
CA THR A 98 -5.80 4.36 1.01
C THR A 98 -6.25 3.82 2.36
N THR A 99 -7.35 4.35 2.88
CA THR A 99 -7.99 3.83 4.11
C THR A 99 -9.15 2.88 3.81
N ALA A 100 -9.57 2.72 2.54
CA ALA A 100 -10.68 1.86 2.17
C ALA A 100 -10.48 1.19 0.80
N GLY A 101 -10.71 -0.13 0.73
CA GLY A 101 -10.64 -0.89 -0.51
C GLY A 101 -9.22 -1.10 -1.05
N THR A 102 -9.15 -1.65 -2.25
CA THR A 102 -7.91 -1.94 -2.99
C THR A 102 -8.05 -1.47 -4.44
N GLY A 103 -6.97 -1.56 -5.22
CA GLY A 103 -7.00 -1.22 -6.64
C GLY A 103 -6.74 0.25 -6.96
N TRP A 104 -6.24 1.02 -5.99
CA TRP A 104 -6.09 2.46 -6.13
C TRP A 104 -4.81 2.85 -6.86
N SER A 105 -4.90 3.85 -7.73
CA SER A 105 -3.75 4.44 -8.42
C SER A 105 -3.96 5.94 -8.59
N VAL A 106 -2.85 6.65 -8.78
CA VAL A 106 -2.84 8.09 -8.96
C VAL A 106 -1.90 8.48 -10.09
N HIS A 107 -2.34 9.45 -10.88
CA HIS A 107 -1.57 10.06 -11.95
C HIS A 107 -1.57 11.57 -11.74
N VAL A 108 -0.39 12.18 -11.66
CA VAL A 108 -0.22 13.61 -11.44
C VAL A 108 0.37 14.24 -12.70
N GLY A 109 -0.29 15.27 -13.21
CA GLY A 109 0.08 15.97 -14.45
C GLY A 109 -1.04 16.01 -15.48
N GLU A 110 -0.82 16.78 -16.55
CA GLU A 110 -1.80 16.99 -17.62
C GLU A 110 -1.55 16.08 -18.84
N GLY A 111 -2.58 15.34 -19.26
CA GLY A 111 -2.52 14.53 -20.48
C GLY A 111 -1.45 13.44 -20.44
N LYS A 112 -0.56 13.42 -21.44
CA LYS A 112 0.52 12.40 -21.59
C LYS A 112 1.84 12.80 -20.91
N GLN A 113 1.96 14.01 -20.38
CA GLN A 113 3.13 14.47 -19.64
C GLN A 113 2.82 14.37 -18.14
N ALA A 114 2.90 13.16 -17.62
CA ALA A 114 2.80 12.92 -16.18
C ALA A 114 4.07 13.44 -15.49
N SER A 115 3.93 14.23 -14.44
CA SER A 115 5.03 14.42 -13.49
C SER A 115 5.20 13.20 -12.58
N PHE A 116 4.13 12.40 -12.39
CA PHE A 116 4.16 11.16 -11.61
C PHE A 116 3.03 10.19 -12.01
N ASP A 117 3.32 8.88 -12.03
CA ASP A 117 2.36 7.79 -12.24
C ASP A 117 2.62 6.66 -11.24
N SER A 118 1.68 6.40 -10.33
CA SER A 118 1.86 5.38 -9.29
C SER A 118 1.94 3.94 -9.85
N THR A 119 1.52 3.73 -11.10
CA THR A 119 1.60 2.42 -11.78
C THR A 119 2.97 2.13 -12.38
N ARG A 120 3.84 3.14 -12.46
CA ARG A 120 5.22 3.08 -12.94
C ARG A 120 6.10 3.96 -12.07
N LEU A 121 6.64 3.36 -11.01
CA LEU A 121 7.58 4.03 -10.14
C LEU A 121 8.92 4.23 -10.84
N THR A 122 9.60 5.30 -10.49
CA THR A 122 10.89 5.71 -11.05
C THR A 122 11.90 5.94 -9.93
N LYS A 123 13.16 6.22 -10.31
CA LYS A 123 14.24 6.42 -9.34
C LYS A 123 13.90 7.52 -8.33
N GLY A 124 14.03 7.21 -7.05
CA GLY A 124 13.73 8.12 -5.94
C GLY A 124 12.38 7.87 -5.27
N ASP A 125 11.47 7.15 -5.95
CA ASP A 125 10.21 6.73 -5.36
C ASP A 125 10.41 5.69 -4.26
N ILE A 126 9.44 5.62 -3.35
CA ILE A 126 9.38 4.61 -2.31
C ILE A 126 8.05 3.90 -2.37
N PHE A 127 8.07 2.57 -2.33
CA PHE A 127 6.88 1.75 -2.10
C PHE A 127 6.98 1.10 -0.73
N ALA A 128 6.08 1.45 0.18
CA ALA A 128 6.06 0.93 1.54
C ALA A 128 4.82 0.06 1.75
N LEU A 129 4.99 -1.02 2.52
CA LEU A 129 3.88 -1.86 2.91
C LEU A 129 4.12 -2.63 4.21
N THR A 130 3.04 -3.23 4.70
CA THR A 130 3.08 -4.18 5.81
C THR A 130 2.41 -5.50 5.40
N LEU A 131 3.09 -6.61 5.65
CA LEU A 131 2.56 -7.97 5.47
C LEU A 131 2.11 -8.52 6.83
N LEU A 132 0.92 -9.14 6.85
CA LEU A 132 0.26 -9.55 8.09
C LEU A 132 0.23 -11.06 8.28
N GLU A 133 0.06 -11.82 7.21
CA GLU A 133 -0.06 -13.27 7.30
C GLU A 133 1.33 -13.94 7.31
N PRO A 134 1.64 -14.77 8.33
CA PRO A 134 2.87 -15.55 8.34
C PRO A 134 2.88 -16.60 7.24
N THR A 135 3.60 -16.33 6.15
CA THR A 135 3.75 -17.20 4.99
C THR A 135 4.91 -16.73 4.11
N ARG A 136 5.18 -17.44 3.01
CA ARG A 136 6.15 -17.01 2.01
C ARG A 136 5.48 -16.24 0.88
N TYR A 137 6.08 -15.12 0.48
CA TYR A 137 5.67 -14.33 -0.66
C TYR A 137 6.76 -14.33 -1.74
N GLY A 138 6.34 -14.31 -3.00
CA GLY A 138 7.19 -13.94 -4.13
C GLY A 138 7.12 -12.45 -4.38
N ILE A 139 8.23 -11.86 -4.79
CA ILE A 139 8.35 -10.44 -5.13
C ILE A 139 8.84 -10.36 -6.57
N GLU A 140 8.19 -9.54 -7.39
CA GLU A 140 8.57 -9.31 -8.78
C GLU A 140 8.51 -7.83 -9.12
N ASN A 141 9.49 -7.33 -9.88
CA ASN A 141 9.35 -6.07 -10.59
C ASN A 141 8.76 -6.36 -11.97
N LYS A 142 7.50 -5.95 -12.22
CA LYS A 142 6.80 -6.20 -13.50
C LYS A 142 7.31 -5.35 -14.67
N LEU A 143 8.07 -4.28 -14.41
CA LEU A 143 8.68 -3.44 -15.45
C LEU A 143 10.15 -3.81 -15.72
N GLY A 144 10.70 -4.76 -14.95
CA GLY A 144 12.05 -5.26 -15.11
C GLY A 144 12.10 -6.79 -15.02
N SER A 145 13.27 -7.33 -14.68
CA SER A 145 13.49 -8.77 -14.50
C SER A 145 13.79 -9.17 -13.06
N ALA A 146 13.81 -8.22 -12.12
CA ALA A 146 14.14 -8.48 -10.73
C ALA A 146 13.06 -9.36 -10.07
N LYS A 147 13.51 -10.41 -9.37
CA LYS A 147 12.68 -11.33 -8.61
C LYS A 147 13.29 -11.57 -7.25
N GLY A 148 12.47 -11.86 -6.25
CA GLY A 148 12.90 -12.11 -4.88
C GLY A 148 11.84 -12.84 -4.07
N SER A 149 12.11 -13.03 -2.79
CA SER A 149 11.13 -13.60 -1.87
C SER A 149 11.29 -13.09 -0.44
N VAL A 150 10.17 -13.05 0.28
CA VAL A 150 10.14 -12.75 1.71
C VAL A 150 9.43 -13.87 2.45
N THR A 151 10.01 -14.31 3.55
CA THR A 151 9.32 -15.20 4.50
C THR A 151 8.83 -14.35 5.67
N VAL A 152 7.52 -14.32 5.87
CA VAL A 152 6.88 -13.64 6.99
C VAL A 152 6.69 -14.64 8.13
N GLU A 153 7.20 -14.31 9.30
CA GLU A 153 7.13 -15.13 10.50
C GLU A 153 6.44 -14.35 11.63
N PHE A 154 5.84 -15.05 12.58
CA PHE A 154 5.33 -14.43 13.81
C PHE A 154 5.37 -15.43 14.96
N THR A 155 6.10 -15.09 16.02
CA THR A 155 6.24 -15.91 17.22
C THR A 155 5.76 -15.15 18.46
N LYS A 156 5.56 -15.86 19.58
CA LYS A 156 5.23 -15.22 20.87
C LYS A 156 6.31 -14.23 21.34
N GLY A 157 7.57 -14.48 20.99
CA GLY A 157 8.68 -13.60 21.33
C GLY A 157 8.62 -12.28 20.55
N ASP A 158 8.17 -12.34 19.30
CA ASP A 158 8.09 -11.17 18.41
C ASP A 158 7.02 -10.17 18.89
N ALA A 159 5.89 -10.68 19.40
CA ALA A 159 4.81 -9.84 19.92
C ALA A 159 5.27 -8.85 21.00
N LYS A 160 6.30 -9.20 21.79
CA LYS A 160 6.84 -8.34 22.86
C LYS A 160 7.79 -7.25 22.36
N ARG A 161 8.23 -7.32 21.11
CA ARG A 161 9.29 -6.46 20.54
C ARG A 161 8.84 -5.68 19.31
N LEU A 162 7.54 -5.72 18.97
CA LEU A 162 7.00 -5.08 17.77
C LEU A 162 7.35 -3.58 17.68
N SER A 163 7.36 -2.87 18.80
CA SER A 163 7.74 -1.45 18.88
C SER A 163 9.18 -1.16 18.51
N ASP A 164 10.06 -2.15 18.64
CA ASP A 164 11.51 -1.98 18.48
C ASP A 164 11.98 -2.38 17.07
N LEU A 165 11.07 -2.91 16.25
CA LEU A 165 11.38 -3.39 14.92
C LEU A 165 11.58 -2.22 13.96
N LYS A 166 12.80 -2.11 13.43
CA LYS A 166 13.08 -1.22 12.31
C LYS A 166 12.48 -1.79 11.01
N PRO A 167 12.06 -0.94 10.05
CA PRO A 167 11.63 -1.42 8.75
C PRO A 167 12.75 -2.18 8.02
N ILE A 168 12.38 -3.21 7.27
CA ILE A 168 13.29 -3.83 6.31
C ILE A 168 13.31 -2.98 5.04
N MET A 169 14.51 -2.56 4.65
CA MET A 169 14.73 -1.79 3.43
C MET A 169 15.19 -2.73 2.31
N VAL A 170 14.58 -2.61 1.15
CA VAL A 170 14.94 -3.33 -0.06
C VAL A 170 15.20 -2.33 -1.17
N THR A 171 16.38 -2.37 -1.77
CA THR A 171 16.69 -1.61 -2.98
C THR A 171 16.12 -2.34 -4.19
N ALA A 172 15.31 -1.64 -5.01
CA ALA A 172 14.73 -2.14 -6.24
C ALA A 172 15.46 -1.54 -7.46
N GLY A 173 16.61 -2.12 -7.80
CA GLY A 173 17.36 -1.83 -9.01
C GLY A 173 17.21 -2.94 -10.06
N LYS A 174 18.30 -3.26 -10.76
CA LYS A 174 18.35 -4.41 -11.69
C LYS A 174 18.05 -5.76 -11.00
N LYS A 175 18.30 -5.83 -9.69
CA LYS A 175 17.97 -6.92 -8.77
C LYS A 175 17.40 -6.31 -7.49
N PHE A 176 16.73 -7.12 -6.69
CA PHE A 176 16.39 -6.73 -5.32
C PHE A 176 17.59 -6.94 -4.41
N ASP A 177 17.86 -5.98 -3.53
CA ASP A 177 18.87 -6.10 -2.49
C ASP A 177 18.28 -5.70 -1.12
N PRO A 178 18.07 -6.64 -0.19
CA PRO A 178 18.30 -8.08 -0.34
C PRO A 178 17.29 -8.76 -1.28
N GLU A 179 17.74 -9.80 -1.99
CA GLU A 179 16.87 -10.60 -2.88
C GLU A 179 15.93 -11.52 -2.09
N ASN A 180 16.42 -12.07 -0.98
CA ASN A 180 15.70 -12.99 -0.11
C ASN A 180 15.90 -12.60 1.34
N PHE A 181 14.82 -12.42 2.08
CA PHE A 181 14.89 -11.97 3.47
C PHE A 181 13.73 -12.49 4.31
N LYS A 182 13.83 -12.27 5.62
CA LYS A 182 12.79 -12.57 6.59
C LYS A 182 12.17 -11.27 7.09
N LEU A 183 10.88 -11.33 7.42
CA LEU A 183 10.12 -10.23 7.95
C LEU A 183 9.27 -10.76 9.11
N ILE A 184 9.13 -9.98 10.18
CA ILE A 184 8.14 -10.28 11.22
C ILE A 184 6.80 -9.72 10.76
N ALA A 185 5.69 -10.45 10.93
CA ALA A 185 4.36 -9.93 10.62
C ALA A 185 4.15 -8.58 11.31
N THR A 186 3.53 -7.63 10.61
CA THR A 186 3.36 -6.21 11.01
C THR A 186 4.61 -5.31 10.92
N GLN A 187 5.81 -5.88 10.72
CA GLN A 187 7.02 -5.10 10.46
C GLN A 187 6.94 -4.39 9.10
N GLY A 188 7.34 -3.11 9.06
CA GLY A 188 7.37 -2.34 7.83
C GLY A 188 8.37 -2.92 6.82
N LEU A 189 7.94 -2.99 5.56
CA LEU A 189 8.76 -3.34 4.41
C LEU A 189 8.77 -2.15 3.45
N VAL A 190 9.96 -1.71 3.04
CA VAL A 190 10.12 -0.50 2.23
C VAL A 190 11.02 -0.80 1.04
N PHE A 191 10.49 -0.58 -0.16
CA PHE A 191 11.24 -0.64 -1.41
C PHE A 191 11.71 0.76 -1.80
N ARG A 192 13.03 0.94 -1.94
CA ARG A 192 13.63 2.15 -2.54
C ARG A 192 13.84 1.90 -4.03
N ILE A 193 13.23 2.71 -4.87
CA ILE A 193 13.25 2.49 -6.33
C ILE A 193 14.50 3.15 -6.92
N GLU A 194 15.30 2.37 -7.66
CA GLU A 194 16.50 2.86 -8.37
C GLU A 194 16.37 2.77 -9.89
N THR A 195 15.47 1.91 -10.37
CA THR A 195 15.12 1.72 -11.78
C THR A 195 13.61 1.61 -11.90
N ASP A 196 13.05 1.88 -13.09
CA ASP A 196 11.62 1.75 -13.35
C ASP A 196 11.02 0.47 -12.74
N ALA A 197 9.97 0.65 -11.95
CA ALA A 197 9.43 -0.42 -11.13
C ALA A 197 7.90 -0.44 -11.05
N ARG A 198 7.37 -1.66 -11.08
CA ARG A 198 6.04 -1.98 -10.54
C ARG A 198 6.20 -3.22 -9.68
N ILE A 199 6.19 -3.03 -8.37
CA ILE A 199 6.47 -4.09 -7.41
C ILE A 199 5.18 -4.86 -7.14
N VAL A 200 5.19 -6.15 -7.47
CA VAL A 200 4.08 -7.06 -7.19
C VAL A 200 4.57 -8.14 -6.22
N ILE A 201 3.85 -8.28 -5.12
CA ILE A 201 4.11 -9.25 -4.07
C ILE A 201 2.92 -10.20 -4.03
N SER A 202 3.16 -11.49 -4.19
CA SER A 202 2.10 -12.51 -4.25
C SER A 202 2.37 -13.61 -3.26
N ARG A 203 1.34 -14.01 -2.50
CA ARG A 203 1.39 -15.14 -1.59
C ARG A 203 1.72 -16.41 -2.39
N LYS A 204 2.80 -17.10 -2.03
CA LYS A 204 3.05 -18.44 -2.56
C LYS A 204 2.19 -19.42 -1.78
N GLU A 205 1.60 -20.41 -2.47
CA GLU A 205 0.87 -21.47 -1.77
C GLU A 205 1.76 -22.12 -0.71
N PRO A 206 1.20 -22.50 0.46
CA PRO A 206 1.98 -23.09 1.52
C PRO A 206 2.62 -24.39 1.01
N ARG A 207 3.94 -24.49 1.16
CA ARG A 207 4.64 -25.79 1.07
C ARG A 207 3.95 -26.75 2.05
N LYS A 208 3.67 -28.00 1.65
CA LYS A 208 3.17 -29.05 2.57
C LYS A 208 3.99 -28.97 3.86
N ALA A 209 3.30 -28.73 4.98
CA ALA A 209 3.92 -28.46 6.26
C ALA A 209 4.81 -29.66 6.68
N GLU A 210 6.06 -29.39 7.01
CA GLU A 210 6.81 -30.26 7.93
C GLU A 210 6.21 -30.09 9.34
N PRO A 211 6.24 -31.14 10.18
CA PRO A 211 5.66 -31.10 11.51
C PRO A 211 6.28 -30.01 12.39
N ASP A 212 5.42 -29.47 13.24
CA ASP A 212 5.41 -28.16 13.89
C ASP A 212 6.65 -27.81 14.74
N LYS A 213 7.21 -26.61 14.52
CA LYS A 213 8.11 -25.92 15.46
C LYS A 213 7.37 -24.76 16.15
N GLY A 214 6.31 -25.07 16.89
CA GLY A 214 5.70 -24.16 17.88
C GLY A 214 5.14 -22.84 17.34
N HIS A 215 4.71 -22.79 16.07
CA HIS A 215 4.09 -21.57 15.52
C HIS A 215 2.64 -21.41 16.01
N ILE A 216 2.24 -20.17 16.33
CA ILE A 216 0.84 -19.88 16.69
C ILE A 216 -0.01 -20.00 15.43
N ARG A 217 -0.85 -21.03 15.34
CA ARG A 217 -1.93 -21.07 14.35
C ARG A 217 -3.02 -20.07 14.76
N PHE A 218 -3.23 -19.05 13.95
CA PHE A 218 -4.45 -18.23 14.05
C PHE A 218 -5.64 -19.15 13.80
N GLN A 219 -6.45 -19.39 14.84
CA GLN A 219 -7.68 -20.16 14.69
C GLN A 219 -8.63 -19.34 13.82
N ARG A 220 -9.07 -19.93 12.69
CA ARG A 220 -10.17 -19.35 11.91
C ARG A 220 -11.40 -19.23 12.83
N PRO A 221 -12.07 -18.07 12.88
CA PRO A 221 -13.30 -17.93 13.65
C PRO A 221 -14.31 -19.01 13.25
N ARG A 222 -14.86 -19.74 14.22
CA ARG A 222 -16.00 -20.63 13.96
C ARG A 222 -17.20 -19.77 13.56
N ILE A 223 -17.61 -19.89 12.29
CA ILE A 223 -18.89 -19.34 11.83
C ILE A 223 -19.98 -20.16 12.51
N VAL A 224 -20.67 -19.58 13.47
CA VAL A 224 -21.90 -20.16 14.02
C VAL A 224 -23.02 -19.80 13.06
N GLU A 225 -23.43 -20.76 12.23
CA GLU A 225 -24.65 -20.61 11.42
C GLU A 225 -25.86 -20.55 12.36
N THR A 226 -26.38 -19.35 12.59
CA THR A 226 -27.67 -19.18 13.25
C THR A 226 -28.76 -19.66 12.29
N ARG A 227 -29.29 -20.87 12.53
CA ARG A 227 -30.50 -21.36 11.86
C ARG A 227 -31.67 -20.43 12.19
N PRO A 228 -32.47 -19.99 11.21
CA PRO A 228 -33.67 -19.21 11.47
C PRO A 228 -34.71 -20.08 12.20
N ALA A 229 -35.31 -19.51 13.25
CA ALA A 229 -36.37 -20.15 14.01
C ALA A 229 -37.60 -20.43 13.12
N ARG A 230 -38.03 -21.69 13.07
CA ARG A 230 -39.32 -22.07 12.48
C ARG A 230 -40.45 -21.39 13.26
N LYS A 231 -41.26 -20.57 12.60
CA LYS A 231 -42.56 -20.17 13.13
C LYS A 231 -43.46 -21.40 13.15
N ALA A 232 -43.98 -21.75 14.33
CA ALA A 232 -45.06 -22.71 14.47
C ALA A 232 -46.37 -22.03 14.07
N SER A 233 -47.11 -22.69 13.18
CA SER A 233 -48.49 -22.41 12.78
C SER A 233 -49.47 -23.12 13.69
#